data_AF-A0A4R7JAS2-F1
#
_entry.id   AF-A0A4R7JAS2-F1
#
_cell.length_a   1.000
_cell.length_b   1.000
_cell.length_c   1.000
_cell.angle_alpha   90.00
_cell.angle_beta   90.00
_cell.angle_gamma   90.00
#
_symmetry.space_group_name_H-M   'P 1'
#
loop_
_entity.id
_entity.type
_entity.pdbx_description
1 polymer ?
#
loop_
_entity_poly.entity_id
_entity_poly.type
_entity_poly.pdbx_seq_one_letter_code
_entity_poly.pdbx_strand_id
1 'polypeptide(L)'
;MTHSTTATTAGGPAGVDQSCGAFTASTGVNNVQVVNIPGAGGTIGLSSFVTMTGDPTTVMATGTAMLGGIELNDSPVDLTDVRPIARVAEDYDAIVVNADSPYQTIDDLVNAWSGDPGGLVWTGGSAGSIDHLIIAALAKESELDPSEITFIPKRSAWP
;
A
#
# COMPACT_ATOMS: atom_id res chain seq x y z
N MET A 1 -10.94 24.32 -24.02
CA MET A 1 -11.56 24.10 -22.70
C MET A 1 -10.60 23.23 -21.91
N THR A 2 -9.91 23.80 -20.93
CA THR A 2 -8.96 23.08 -20.07
C THR A 2 -9.76 22.15 -19.17
N HIS A 3 -9.79 20.85 -19.48
CA HIS A 3 -10.44 19.87 -18.62
C HIS A 3 -9.56 19.74 -17.38
N SER A 4 -10.08 20.13 -16.21
CA SER A 4 -9.37 19.98 -14.93
C SER A 4 -9.84 18.66 -14.34
N THR A 5 -8.92 17.72 -14.13
CA THR A 5 -9.22 16.43 -13.51
C THR A 5 -8.78 16.47 -12.06
N THR A 6 -9.64 15.99 -11.15
CA THR A 6 -9.29 15.84 -9.73
C THR A 6 -8.80 14.41 -9.47
N ALA A 7 -7.56 14.28 -8.99
CA ALA A 7 -7.00 13.01 -8.54
C ALA A 7 -7.02 12.95 -7.00
N THR A 8 -7.76 11.99 -6.44
CA THR A 8 -7.75 11.72 -4.99
C THR A 8 -6.79 10.58 -4.69
N THR A 9 -5.84 10.78 -3.77
CA THR A 9 -4.83 9.75 -3.45
C THR A 9 -4.98 9.21 -2.04
N ALA A 10 -4.79 7.90 -1.90
CA ALA A 10 -4.81 7.18 -0.62
C ALA A 10 -3.41 6.76 -0.12
N GLY A 11 -2.35 7.00 -0.90
CA GLY A 11 -0.97 6.55 -0.63
C GLY A 11 0.06 7.68 -0.52
N GLY A 12 1.30 7.31 -0.14
CA GLY A 12 2.42 8.25 0.03
C GLY A 12 2.84 8.98 -1.26
N PRO A 13 3.74 9.99 -1.15
CA PRO A 13 4.05 10.93 -2.23
C PRO A 13 4.54 10.29 -3.53
N ALA A 14 5.23 9.15 -3.47
CA ALA A 14 5.68 8.43 -4.67
C ALA A 14 4.52 7.93 -5.56
N GLY A 15 3.41 7.48 -4.96
CA GLY A 15 2.23 7.04 -5.71
C GLY A 15 1.47 8.20 -6.34
N VAL A 16 1.57 9.40 -5.76
CA VAL A 16 0.93 10.63 -6.25
C VAL A 16 1.61 11.11 -7.55
N ASP A 17 2.94 11.18 -7.55
CA ASP A 17 3.69 11.67 -8.71
C ASP A 17 3.55 10.74 -9.92
N GLN A 18 3.59 9.42 -9.68
CA GLN A 18 3.43 8.40 -10.72
C GLN A 18 2.02 8.41 -11.32
N SER A 19 0.99 8.55 -10.48
CA SER A 19 -0.41 8.62 -10.96
C SER A 19 -0.70 9.91 -11.71
N CYS A 20 -0.17 11.05 -11.28
CA CYS A 20 -0.28 12.32 -12.01
C CYS A 20 0.44 12.26 -13.36
N GLY A 21 1.69 11.75 -13.38
CA GLY A 21 2.47 11.59 -14.60
C GLY A 21 1.79 10.66 -15.60
N ALA A 22 1.29 9.50 -15.14
CA ALA A 22 0.54 8.57 -15.99
C ALA A 22 -0.76 9.19 -16.52
N PHE A 23 -1.45 10.00 -15.72
CA PHE A 23 -2.69 10.66 -16.15
C PHE A 23 -2.44 11.72 -17.21
N THR A 24 -1.45 12.59 -17.01
CA THR A 24 -1.05 13.60 -18.00
C THR A 24 -0.59 12.95 -19.31
N ALA A 25 0.18 11.87 -19.24
CA ALA A 25 0.65 11.14 -20.42
C ALA A 25 -0.46 10.43 -21.19
N SER A 26 -1.47 9.88 -20.51
CA SER A 26 -2.54 9.08 -21.14
C SER A 26 -3.72 9.90 -21.67
N THR A 27 -4.01 11.06 -21.07
CA THR A 27 -5.21 11.85 -21.40
C THR A 27 -4.90 13.16 -22.13
N GLY A 28 -3.65 13.63 -22.11
CA GLY A 28 -3.28 14.95 -22.64
C GLY A 28 -3.80 16.11 -21.79
N VAL A 29 -4.26 15.85 -20.56
CA VAL A 29 -4.71 16.86 -19.61
C VAL A 29 -3.50 17.55 -18.98
N ASN A 30 -3.37 18.86 -19.23
CA ASN A 30 -2.27 19.69 -18.74
C ASN A 30 -2.49 20.26 -17.34
N ASN A 31 -3.67 20.06 -16.74
CA ASN A 31 -4.01 20.58 -15.41
C ASN A 31 -4.71 19.50 -14.58
N VAL A 32 -3.97 18.88 -13.67
CA VAL A 32 -4.46 17.89 -12.72
C VAL A 32 -4.45 18.52 -11.33
N GLN A 33 -5.60 18.56 -10.67
CA GLN A 33 -5.69 18.96 -9.27
C GLN A 33 -5.55 17.71 -8.40
N VAL A 34 -4.55 17.69 -7.53
CA VAL A 34 -4.35 16.59 -6.58
C VAL A 34 -4.98 16.95 -5.24
N VAL A 35 -5.81 16.06 -4.70
CA VAL A 35 -6.38 16.16 -3.36
C VAL A 35 -5.96 14.92 -2.56
N ASN A 36 -5.12 15.13 -1.54
CA ASN A 36 -4.72 14.03 -0.66
C ASN A 36 -5.72 13.89 0.49
N ILE A 37 -6.33 12.69 0.63
CA ILE A 37 -7.25 12.37 1.73
C ILE A 37 -6.65 11.19 2.53
N PRO A 38 -5.77 11.47 3.51
CA PRO A 38 -5.10 10.43 4.28
C PRO A 38 -5.99 9.83 5.38
N GLY A 39 -5.68 8.60 5.79
CA GLY A 39 -6.22 7.96 7.00
C GLY A 39 -6.83 6.57 6.76
N ALA A 40 -6.85 5.75 7.82
CA ALA A 40 -7.42 4.39 7.84
C ALA A 40 -7.00 3.50 6.65
N GLY A 41 -5.70 3.54 6.29
CA GLY A 41 -5.17 2.78 5.15
C GLY A 41 -5.69 3.24 3.78
N GLY A 42 -6.34 4.40 3.68
CA GLY A 42 -6.92 4.92 2.43
C GLY A 42 -8.43 4.84 2.33
N THR A 43 -9.09 4.14 3.26
CA THR A 43 -10.55 3.90 3.23
C THR A 43 -11.38 5.17 3.40
N ILE A 44 -10.85 6.20 4.08
CA ILE A 44 -11.50 7.52 4.18
C ILE A 44 -11.57 8.18 2.81
N GLY A 45 -10.46 8.13 2.05
CA GLY A 45 -10.41 8.60 0.67
C GLY A 45 -11.39 7.82 -0.22
N LEU A 46 -11.41 6.49 -0.10
CA LEU A 46 -12.33 5.61 -0.83
C LEU A 46 -13.80 5.97 -0.56
N SER A 47 -14.17 6.11 0.70
CA SER A 47 -15.51 6.53 1.14
C SER A 47 -15.90 7.88 0.55
N SER A 48 -14.97 8.84 0.53
CA SER A 48 -15.21 10.13 -0.10
C SER A 48 -15.42 10.00 -1.60
N PHE A 49 -14.62 9.18 -2.29
CA PHE A 49 -14.67 9.04 -3.74
C PHE A 49 -15.94 8.35 -4.25
N VAL A 50 -16.40 7.28 -3.57
CA VAL A 50 -17.64 6.59 -3.99
C VAL A 50 -18.88 7.47 -3.88
N THR A 51 -18.84 8.51 -3.03
CA THR A 51 -19.93 9.50 -2.94
C THR A 51 -19.89 10.57 -4.04
N MET A 52 -18.76 10.74 -4.74
CA MET A 52 -18.57 11.69 -5.85
C MET A 52 -19.15 11.14 -7.16
N THR A 53 -20.45 10.85 -7.14
CA THR A 53 -21.15 10.32 -8.32
C THR A 53 -21.42 11.41 -9.36
N GLY A 54 -21.35 11.05 -10.65
CA GLY A 54 -21.78 11.92 -11.75
C GLY A 54 -20.71 12.83 -12.37
N ASP A 55 -19.50 12.90 -11.81
CA ASP A 55 -18.38 13.62 -12.40
C ASP A 55 -17.39 12.65 -13.10
N PRO A 56 -17.34 12.61 -14.44
CA PRO A 56 -16.42 11.74 -15.18
C PRO A 56 -14.96 12.23 -15.15
N THR A 57 -14.69 13.40 -14.56
CA THR A 57 -13.35 14.01 -14.48
C THR A 57 -12.65 13.76 -13.15
N THR A 58 -13.29 13.02 -12.24
CA THR A 58 -12.70 12.68 -10.94
C THR A 58 -12.18 11.24 -10.96
N VAL A 59 -10.91 11.06 -10.61
CA VAL A 59 -10.24 9.76 -10.55
C VAL A 59 -9.58 9.55 -9.20
N MET A 60 -9.47 8.30 -8.79
CA MET A 60 -8.74 7.93 -7.58
C MET A 60 -7.48 7.17 -7.94
N ALA A 61 -6.36 7.57 -7.35
CA ALA A 61 -5.15 6.78 -7.31
C ALA A 61 -5.09 6.03 -5.97
N THR A 62 -5.01 4.72 -6.04
CA THR A 62 -4.94 3.83 -4.88
C THR A 62 -3.82 2.81 -5.05
N GLY A 63 -3.44 2.15 -3.96
CA GLY A 63 -2.43 1.10 -3.92
C GLY A 63 -2.88 -0.08 -3.05
N THR A 64 -2.05 -1.13 -3.02
CA THR A 64 -2.33 -2.39 -2.31
C THR A 64 -2.57 -2.22 -0.81
N ALA A 65 -1.99 -1.20 -0.18
CA ALA A 65 -2.24 -0.86 1.22
C ALA A 65 -3.74 -0.59 1.53
N MET A 66 -4.53 -0.15 0.54
CA MET A 66 -5.97 0.05 0.71
C MET A 66 -6.71 -1.25 0.98
N LEU A 67 -6.28 -2.38 0.42
CA LEU A 67 -6.90 -3.67 0.67
C LEU A 67 -6.80 -4.07 2.14
N GLY A 68 -5.61 -3.92 2.73
CA GLY A 68 -5.43 -4.14 4.17
C GLY A 68 -6.16 -3.11 5.01
N GLY A 69 -6.27 -1.86 4.54
CA GLY A 69 -7.09 -0.83 5.17
C GLY A 69 -8.58 -1.18 5.20
N ILE A 70 -9.13 -1.71 4.11
CA ILE A 70 -10.54 -2.15 4.01
C ILE A 70 -10.81 -3.23 5.06
N GLU A 71 -9.96 -4.26 5.12
CA GLU A 71 -10.12 -5.38 6.05
C GLU A 71 -9.91 -4.96 7.51
N LEU A 72 -8.81 -4.28 7.83
CA LEU A 72 -8.47 -3.93 9.22
C LEU A 72 -9.43 -2.94 9.86
N ASN A 73 -10.09 -2.10 9.06
CA ASN A 73 -11.01 -1.08 9.57
C ASN A 73 -12.48 -1.46 9.39
N ASP A 74 -12.79 -2.66 8.91
CA ASP A 74 -14.16 -3.10 8.58
C ASP A 74 -14.90 -2.04 7.74
N SER A 75 -14.24 -1.64 6.64
CA SER A 75 -14.72 -0.51 5.86
C SER A 75 -16.08 -0.82 5.22
N PRO A 76 -17.05 0.11 5.28
CA PRO A 76 -18.37 -0.10 4.67
C PRO A 76 -18.38 -0.01 3.14
N VAL A 77 -17.23 0.30 2.53
CA VAL A 77 -17.03 0.45 1.08
C VAL A 77 -15.76 -0.28 0.68
N ASP A 78 -15.73 -0.82 -0.54
CA ASP A 78 -14.58 -1.57 -1.04
C ASP A 78 -14.26 -1.24 -2.52
N LEU A 79 -13.33 -2.01 -3.11
CA LEU A 79 -12.93 -1.79 -4.50
C LEU A 79 -13.98 -2.23 -5.53
N THR A 80 -15.06 -2.90 -5.13
CA THR A 80 -16.20 -3.25 -5.98
C THR A 80 -17.15 -2.07 -6.20
N ASP A 81 -17.10 -1.07 -5.32
CA ASP A 81 -17.84 0.20 -5.45
C ASP A 81 -17.20 1.18 -6.45
N VAL A 82 -16.04 0.83 -7.02
CA VAL A 82 -15.32 1.65 -8.00
C VAL A 82 -15.06 0.88 -9.29
N ARG A 83 -14.78 1.61 -10.38
CA ARG A 83 -14.40 1.02 -11.66
C ARG A 83 -12.88 1.10 -11.87
N PRO A 84 -12.15 -0.03 -11.91
CA PRO A 84 -10.73 -0.04 -12.25
C PRO A 84 -10.49 0.49 -13.66
N ILE A 85 -9.49 1.35 -13.84
CA ILE A 85 -9.12 1.91 -15.14
C ILE A 85 -7.81 1.30 -15.63
N ALA A 86 -6.74 1.43 -14.85
CA ALA A 86 -5.41 0.94 -15.21
C ALA A 86 -4.52 0.74 -13.97
N ARG A 87 -3.55 -0.18 -14.08
CA ARG A 87 -2.39 -0.26 -13.18
C ARG A 87 -1.29 0.61 -13.76
N VAL A 88 -0.85 1.62 -13.01
CA VAL A 88 0.16 2.61 -13.46
C VAL A 88 1.54 2.37 -12.86
N ALA A 89 1.60 1.62 -11.75
CA ALA A 89 2.81 1.36 -11.00
C ALA A 89 2.80 -0.07 -10.46
N GLU A 90 3.99 -0.63 -10.34
CA GLU A 90 4.26 -1.90 -9.69
C GLU A 90 5.55 -1.74 -8.92
N ASP A 91 5.48 -1.97 -7.61
CA ASP A 91 6.62 -1.89 -6.70
C ASP A 91 7.01 -3.32 -6.32
N TYR A 92 8.31 -3.59 -6.31
CA TYR A 92 8.85 -4.85 -5.81
C TYR A 92 9.32 -4.68 -4.38
N ASP A 93 8.84 -5.54 -3.49
CA ASP A 93 9.35 -5.61 -2.14
C ASP A 93 10.65 -6.41 -2.07
N ALA A 94 11.55 -5.95 -1.19
CA ALA A 94 12.81 -6.61 -0.91
C ALA A 94 12.97 -6.79 0.59
N ILE A 95 13.35 -8.01 0.99
CA ILE A 95 13.77 -8.28 2.36
C ILE A 95 15.22 -7.82 2.48
N VAL A 96 15.47 -6.90 3.41
CA VAL A 96 16.79 -6.34 3.67
C VAL A 96 17.20 -6.61 5.10
N VAL A 97 18.46 -6.98 5.28
CA VAL A 97 19.08 -7.17 6.59
C VAL A 97 20.22 -6.16 6.78
N ASN A 98 20.72 -6.04 8.01
CA ASN A 98 21.91 -5.23 8.26
C ASN A 98 23.12 -5.78 7.48
N ALA A 99 24.07 -4.92 7.11
CA ALA A 99 25.31 -5.35 6.46
C ALA A 99 26.09 -6.38 7.28
N ASP A 100 26.05 -6.28 8.62
CA ASP A 100 26.71 -7.20 9.54
C ASP A 100 25.83 -8.41 9.93
N SER A 101 24.74 -8.65 9.19
CA SER A 101 23.79 -9.74 9.49
C SER A 101 24.41 -11.12 9.31
N PRO A 102 24.14 -12.08 10.22
CA PRO A 102 24.52 -13.47 10.03
C PRO A 102 23.72 -14.16 8.91
N TYR A 103 22.58 -13.60 8.50
CA TYR A 103 21.71 -14.16 7.45
C TYR A 103 22.17 -13.65 6.09
N GLN A 104 22.72 -14.53 5.26
CA GLN A 104 23.26 -14.20 3.94
C GLN A 104 22.34 -14.67 2.81
N THR A 105 21.47 -15.63 3.11
CA THR A 105 20.45 -16.16 2.21
C THR A 105 19.08 -16.09 2.85
N ILE A 106 18.03 -16.21 2.02
CA ILE A 106 16.66 -16.31 2.54
C ILE A 106 16.48 -17.59 3.37
N ASP A 107 17.15 -18.67 3.00
CA ASP A 107 17.12 -19.94 3.71
C ASP A 107 17.73 -19.80 5.11
N ASP A 108 18.85 -19.07 5.25
CA ASP A 108 19.44 -18.79 6.57
C ASP A 108 18.48 -18.02 7.47
N LEU A 109 17.79 -17.03 6.89
CA LEU A 109 16.82 -16.22 7.61
C LEU A 109 15.61 -17.05 8.05
N VAL A 110 15.02 -17.83 7.14
CA VAL A 110 13.86 -18.67 7.43
C VAL A 110 14.20 -19.76 8.44
N ASN A 111 15.35 -20.43 8.31
CA ASN A 111 15.80 -21.44 9.26
C ASN A 111 16.00 -20.87 10.67
N ALA A 112 16.62 -19.69 10.76
CA ALA A 112 16.76 -19.00 12.05
C ALA A 112 15.41 -18.58 12.62
N TRP A 113 14.49 -18.15 11.76
CA TRP A 113 13.15 -17.75 12.15
C TRP A 113 12.32 -18.91 12.66
N SER A 114 12.37 -20.07 12.01
CA SER A 114 11.66 -21.27 12.47
C SER A 114 12.17 -21.80 13.80
N GLY A 115 13.42 -21.52 14.16
CA GLY A 115 13.98 -21.86 15.48
C GLY A 115 13.52 -20.94 16.61
N ASP A 116 13.16 -19.69 16.29
CA ASP A 116 12.66 -18.69 17.24
C ASP A 116 11.70 -17.70 16.54
N PRO A 117 10.41 -18.08 16.36
CA PRO A 117 9.45 -17.29 15.57
C PRO A 117 9.25 -15.86 16.07
N GLY A 118 9.37 -15.63 17.38
CA GLY A 118 9.24 -14.33 18.01
C GLY A 118 10.55 -13.54 18.10
N GLY A 119 11.70 -14.18 17.88
CA GLY A 119 13.04 -13.59 18.04
C GLY A 119 13.46 -12.65 16.91
N LEU A 120 12.92 -12.84 15.71
CA LEU A 120 13.15 -11.94 14.58
C LEU A 120 12.09 -10.84 14.55
N VAL A 121 12.58 -9.59 14.68
CA VAL A 121 11.75 -8.39 14.61
C VAL A 121 11.72 -7.88 13.17
N TRP A 122 10.52 -7.83 12.62
CA TRP A 122 10.26 -7.30 11.29
C TRP A 122 9.77 -5.86 11.35
N THR A 123 10.05 -5.08 10.31
CA THR A 123 9.53 -3.73 10.16
C THR A 123 9.31 -3.41 8.68
N GLY A 124 8.44 -2.45 8.41
CA GLY A 124 8.07 -2.02 7.06
C GLY A 124 7.10 -0.83 7.17
N GLY A 125 6.14 -0.78 6.26
CA GLY A 125 5.03 0.16 6.23
C GLY A 125 4.11 0.10 7.46
N SER A 126 2.87 0.55 7.27
CA SER A 126 1.86 0.54 8.33
C SER A 126 1.36 -0.88 8.64
N ALA A 127 0.68 -1.05 9.77
CA ALA A 127 -0.07 -2.28 10.01
C ALA A 127 -1.07 -2.52 8.87
N GLY A 128 -1.08 -3.74 8.33
CA GLY A 128 -1.91 -4.13 7.18
C GLY A 128 -1.42 -3.63 5.82
N SER A 129 -0.25 -2.99 5.75
CA SER A 129 0.41 -2.72 4.47
C SER A 129 0.83 -4.02 3.77
N ILE A 130 1.24 -3.89 2.51
CA ILE A 130 1.73 -5.01 1.72
C ILE A 130 2.95 -5.67 2.38
N ASP A 131 3.85 -4.89 2.99
CA ASP A 131 5.01 -5.38 3.72
C ASP A 131 4.58 -6.33 4.85
N HIS A 132 3.58 -5.91 5.65
CA HIS A 132 3.05 -6.72 6.74
C HIS A 132 2.41 -8.01 6.22
N LEU A 133 1.68 -7.93 5.11
CA LEU A 133 1.04 -9.09 4.48
C LEU A 133 2.06 -10.06 3.86
N ILE A 134 3.15 -9.55 3.27
CA ILE A 134 4.22 -10.37 2.70
C ILE A 134 4.97 -11.12 3.80
N ILE A 135 5.26 -10.48 4.93
CA ILE A 135 5.90 -11.15 6.06
C ILE A 135 4.98 -12.22 6.65
N ALA A 136 3.68 -11.92 6.79
CA ALA A 136 2.69 -12.91 7.21
C ALA A 136 2.55 -14.07 6.21
N ALA A 137 2.65 -13.81 4.90
CA ALA A 137 2.64 -14.83 3.86
C ALA A 137 3.92 -15.69 3.91
N LEU A 138 5.09 -15.08 4.13
CA LEU A 138 6.35 -15.79 4.27
C LEU A 138 6.33 -16.73 5.49
N ALA A 139 5.75 -16.29 6.61
CA ALA A 139 5.56 -17.15 7.77
C ALA A 139 4.69 -18.36 7.44
N LYS A 140 3.54 -18.16 6.78
CA LYS A 140 2.66 -19.26 6.36
C LYS A 140 3.36 -20.25 5.44
N GLU A 141 4.11 -19.75 4.47
CA GLU A 141 4.90 -20.58 3.55
C GLU A 141 6.01 -21.35 4.28
N SER A 142 6.53 -20.78 5.37
CA SER A 142 7.54 -21.40 6.25
C SER A 142 6.94 -22.23 7.39
N GLU A 143 5.64 -22.52 7.33
CA GLU A 143 4.88 -23.28 8.34
C GLU A 143 4.89 -22.65 9.75
N LEU A 144 5.12 -21.34 9.84
CA LEU A 144 5.08 -20.55 11.08
C LEU A 144 3.71 -19.91 11.29
N ASP A 145 3.28 -19.79 12.55
CA ASP A 145 2.06 -19.09 12.89
C ASP A 145 2.26 -17.57 12.73
N PRO A 146 1.50 -16.89 11.84
CA PRO A 146 1.65 -15.46 11.63
C PRO A 146 1.37 -14.60 12.87
N SER A 147 0.68 -15.14 13.87
CA SER A 147 0.41 -14.46 15.14
C SER A 147 1.63 -14.41 16.07
N GLU A 148 2.63 -15.27 15.86
CA GLU A 148 3.88 -15.27 16.63
C GLU A 148 4.92 -14.29 16.09
N ILE A 149 4.65 -13.67 14.92
CA ILE A 149 5.56 -12.71 14.29
C ILE A 149 5.57 -11.39 15.06
N THR A 150 6.76 -10.92 15.38
CA THR A 150 6.96 -9.55 15.88
C THR A 150 7.11 -8.57 14.71
N PHE A 151 6.04 -7.87 14.32
CA PHE A 151 6.08 -6.78 13.34
C PHE A 151 5.93 -5.41 14.02
N ILE A 152 6.91 -4.52 13.84
CA ILE A 152 6.86 -3.14 14.34
C ILE A 152 6.47 -2.20 13.19
N PRO A 153 5.21 -1.72 13.14
CA PRO A 153 4.75 -0.83 12.07
C PRO A 153 5.35 0.56 12.24
N LYS A 154 5.77 1.18 11.13
CA LYS A 154 6.17 2.58 11.14
C LYS A 154 4.95 3.49 11.04
N ARG A 155 4.80 4.40 12.01
CA ARG A 155 3.93 5.58 11.84
C ARG A 155 4.65 6.52 10.87
N SER A 156 4.12 6.62 9.64
CA SER A 156 4.52 7.54 8.56
C SER A 156 5.88 8.20 8.79
N ALA A 157 6.95 7.50 8.45
CA ALA A 157 8.29 8.05 8.58
C ALA A 157 8.70 8.71 7.27
N TRP A 158 8.21 9.92 7.02
CA TRP A 158 8.96 10.92 6.27
C TRP A 158 8.79 12.30 6.95
N PRO A 159 9.89 13.10 7.06
CA PRO A 159 9.86 14.47 7.55
C PRO A 159 9.10 15.42 6.61
#